data_AF-A0A958SB38-F1
#
_entry.id   AF-A0A958SB38-F1
#
_cell.length_a   1.000
_cell.length_b   1.000
_cell.length_c   1.000
_cell.angle_alpha   90.00
_cell.angle_beta   90.00
_cell.angle_gamma   90.00
#
_symmetry.space_group_name_H-M   'P 1'
#
loop_
_entity.id
_entity.type
_entity.pdbx_description
1 polymer ?
#
loop_
_entity_poly.entity_id
_entity_poly.type
_entity_poly.pdbx_seq_one_letter_code
_entity_poly.pdbx_strand_id
1 'polypeptide(L)' 'MIKIWWGKPTNINPHEYKNVLEMVRLRAIGQSFRAIARAMNQKKITTRLGKKWTHEIIKRICEREKAK' A
#
# COMPACT_ATOMS: atom_id res chain seq x y z
N MET A 1 -2.30 29.72 22.62
CA MET A 1 -2.30 29.21 21.24
C MET A 1 -1.21 28.15 21.11
N ILE A 2 -1.55 26.86 21.08
CA ILE A 2 -0.55 25.78 21.00
C ILE A 2 -0.55 25.24 19.56
N LYS A 3 0.53 25.51 18.81
CA LYS A 3 0.82 24.89 17.50
C LYS A 3 1.41 23.51 17.77
N ILE A 4 0.61 22.46 17.64
CA ILE A 4 1.09 21.07 17.70
C ILE A 4 1.54 20.67 16.29
N TRP A 5 2.85 20.57 16.12
CA TRP A 5 3.50 20.05 14.91
C TRP A 5 3.32 18.53 14.90
N TRP A 6 2.39 18.01 14.09
CA TRP A 6 2.21 16.57 13.92
C TRP A 6 3.35 16.02 13.05
N GLY A 7 4.43 15.57 13.70
CA GLY A 7 5.39 14.67 13.08
C GLY A 7 4.63 13.49 12.46
N LYS A 8 4.99 13.12 11.22
CA LYS A 8 4.29 12.08 10.45
C LYS A 8 4.19 10.82 11.31
N PRO A 9 2.99 10.27 11.60
CA PRO A 9 2.89 9.05 12.37
C PRO A 9 3.56 7.92 11.58
N THR A 10 4.74 7.49 12.03
CA THR A 10 5.47 6.32 11.52
C THR A 10 4.95 5.03 12.16
N ASN A 11 3.68 5.01 12.56
CA ASN A 11 3.01 3.81 13.03
C ASN A 11 2.57 2.98 11.82
N ILE A 12 3.53 2.32 11.18
CA ILE A 12 3.25 1.36 10.10
C ILE A 12 2.53 0.19 10.77
N ASN A 13 1.21 0.15 10.65
CA ASN A 13 0.42 -0.97 11.11
C ASN A 13 1.00 -2.27 10.50
N PRO A 14 1.36 -3.29 11.31
CA PRO A 14 1.96 -4.52 10.79
C PRO A 14 1.14 -5.20 9.68
N HIS A 15 -0.19 -5.04 9.69
CA HIS A 15 -1.07 -5.53 8.63
C HIS A 15 -0.91 -4.75 7.32
N GLU A 16 -0.72 -3.43 7.39
CA GLU A 16 -0.42 -2.61 6.21
C GLU A 16 0.94 -3.00 5.61
N TYR A 17 1.94 -3.28 6.44
CA TYR A 17 3.25 -3.70 5.96
C TYR A 17 3.20 -5.05 5.24
N LYS A 18 2.48 -6.05 5.78
CA LYS A 18 2.26 -7.34 5.11
C LYS A 18 1.63 -7.18 3.72
N ASN A 19 0.65 -6.28 3.60
CA ASN A 19 0.01 -5.98 2.31
C ASN A 19 1.00 -5.35 1.32
N VAL A 20 1.85 -4.44 1.78
CA VAL A 20 2.89 -3.81 0.96
C VAL A 20 3.91 -4.85 0.48
N LEU A 21 4.37 -5.74 1.36
CA LEU A 21 5.29 -6.83 1.00
C LEU A 21 4.69 -7.75 -0.07
N GLU A 22 3.41 -8.11 0.08
CA GLU A 22 2.70 -8.92 -0.91
C GLU A 22 2.61 -8.21 -2.27
N MET A 23 2.32 -6.90 -2.29
CA MET A 23 2.29 -6.12 -3.54
C MET A 23 3.66 -6.10 -4.22
N VAL A 24 4.74 -5.89 -3.46
CA VAL A 24 6.11 -5.88 -3.98
C VAL A 24 6.49 -7.26 -4.51
N ARG A 25 6.16 -8.34 -3.79
CA ARG A 25 6.36 -9.72 -4.25
C ARG A 25 5.61 -10.00 -5.56
N LEU A 26 4.33 -9.66 -5.64
CA LEU A 26 3.52 -9.84 -6.84
C LEU A 26 4.06 -9.02 -8.02
N ARG A 27 4.59 -7.82 -7.75
CA ARG A 27 5.25 -7.02 -8.77
C ARG A 27 6.56 -7.65 -9.25
N ALA A 28 7.36 -8.20 -8.34
CA ALA A 28 8.65 -8.83 -8.67
C ALA A 28 8.50 -10.07 -9.56
N ILE A 29 7.41 -10.84 -9.40
CA ILE A 29 7.07 -11.96 -10.29
C ILE A 29 6.43 -11.53 -11.63
N GLY A 30 6.36 -10.22 -11.90
CA GLY A 30 5.90 -9.68 -13.19
C GLY A 30 4.41 -9.34 -13.29
N GLN A 31 3.64 -9.35 -12.19
CA GLN A 31 2.24 -8.97 -12.28
C GLN A 31 2.05 -7.47 -12.57
N SER A 32 1.04 -7.16 -13.39
CA SER A 32 0.63 -5.78 -13.66
C SER A 32 -0.03 -5.16 -12.43
N PHE A 33 0.07 -3.84 -12.27
CA PHE A 33 -0.55 -3.13 -11.15
C PHE A 33 -2.07 -3.34 -11.06
N ARG A 34 -2.74 -3.53 -12.21
CA ARG A 34 -4.17 -3.84 -12.28
C ARG A 34 -4.47 -5.24 -11.74
N ALA A 35 -3.65 -6.23 -12.08
CA ALA A 35 -3.78 -7.59 -11.56
C ALA A 35 -3.57 -7.62 -10.03
N ILE A 36 -2.55 -6.91 -9.53
CA ILE A 36 -2.28 -6.79 -8.09
C ILE A 36 -3.47 -6.13 -7.38
N ALA A 37 -4.00 -5.02 -7.90
CA ALA A 37 -5.17 -4.36 -7.33
C ALA A 37 -6.40 -5.30 -7.28
N ARG A 38 -6.64 -6.08 -8.35
CA ARG A 38 -7.71 -7.09 -8.38
C ARG A 38 -7.50 -8.15 -7.31
N ALA A 39 -6.29 -8.70 -7.18
CA ALA A 39 -5.97 -9.71 -6.18
C ALA A 39 -6.19 -9.20 -4.75
N MET A 40 -5.76 -7.97 -4.45
CA MET A 40 -5.97 -7.36 -3.13
C MET A 40 -7.45 -7.12 -2.81
N ASN A 41 -8.23 -6.67 -3.80
CA ASN A 41 -9.67 -6.49 -3.64
C ASN A 41 -10.42 -7.83 -3.47
N GLN A 42 -9.98 -8.90 -4.15
CA GLN A 42 -10.55 -10.25 -3.99
C GLN A 42 -10.29 -10.81 -2.59
N LYS A 43 -9.15 -10.48 -1.98
CA LYS A 43 -8.84 -10.80 -0.58
C LYS A 43 -9.68 -9.99 0.44
N LYS A 44 -10.59 -9.11 -0.03
CA LYS A 44 -11.42 -8.20 0.79
C LYS A 44 -10.61 -7.29 1.71
N ILE A 45 -9.35 -7.03 1.36
CA ILE A 45 -8.48 -6.12 2.10
C ILE A 45 -8.78 -4.71 1.63
N THR A 46 -9.19 -3.84 2.53
CA THR A 46 -9.39 -2.41 2.23
C THR A 46 -8.12 -1.61 2.52
N THR A 47 -7.99 -0.47 1.87
CA THR A 47 -6.97 0.54 2.24
C THR A 47 -7.25 1.10 3.63
N ARG A 48 -6.30 1.84 4.22
CA ARG A 48 -6.44 2.52 5.51
C ARG A 48 -7.73 3.34 5.65
N LEU A 49 -8.23 3.90 4.56
CA LEU A 49 -9.46 4.70 4.51
C LEU A 49 -10.71 3.88 4.12
N GLY A 50 -10.63 2.54 4.16
CA GLY A 50 -11.74 1.66 3.77
C GLY A 50 -11.99 1.56 2.26
N LYS A 51 -11.17 2.20 1.41
CA LYS A 51 -11.36 2.22 -0.05
C LYS A 51 -10.80 0.95 -0.71
N LYS A 52 -11.30 0.64 -1.90
CA LYS A 52 -10.76 -0.40 -2.81
C LYS A 52 -9.35 -0.04 -3.27
N TRP A 53 -8.55 -1.07 -3.56
CA TRP A 53 -7.25 -0.91 -4.20
C TRP A 53 -7.42 -0.51 -5.66
N THR A 54 -6.75 0.57 -6.06
CA THR A 54 -6.64 0.98 -7.46
C THR A 54 -5.20 0.79 -7.93
N HIS A 55 -5.01 0.62 -9.23
CA HIS A 55 -3.70 0.40 -9.81
C HIS A 55 -2.73 1.58 -9.59
N GLU A 56 -3.25 2.81 -9.50
CA GLU A 56 -2.45 4.02 -9.20
C GLU A 56 -1.90 3.99 -7.77
N ILE A 57 -2.70 3.52 -6.80
CA ILE A 57 -2.27 3.37 -5.42
C ILE A 57 -1.15 2.32 -5.33
N ILE A 58 -1.36 1.16 -5.96
CA ILE A 58 -0.35 0.08 -6.00
C ILE A 58 0.95 0.60 -6.63
N LYS A 59 0.86 1.31 -7.77
CA LYS A 59 2.03 1.88 -8.45
C LYS A 59 2.86 2.78 -7.52
N ARG A 60 2.22 3.76 -6.86
CA ARG A 60 2.90 4.67 -5.92
C ARG A 60 3.56 3.93 -4.76
N ILE A 61 2.91 2.90 -4.23
CA ILE A 61 3.47 2.08 -3.14
C ILE A 61 4.71 1.34 -3.63
N CYS A 62 4.63 0.63 -4.76
CA CYS A 62 5.77 -0.10 -5.31
C CYS A 62 6.95 0.84 -5.66
N GLU A 63 6.67 2.02 -6.21
CA GLU A 63 7.71 3.03 -6.52
C GLU A 63 8.37 3.56 -5.25
N ARG A 64 7.58 3.84 -4.19
CA ARG A 64 8.11 4.25 -2.89
C ARG A 64 9.02 3.19 -2.28
N GLU A 65 8.62 1.91 -2.34
CA GLU A 65 9.43 0.83 -1.77
C GLU A 65 10.69 0.55 -2.58
N LYS A 66 10.69 0.79 -3.90
CA LYS A 66 11.91 0.70 -4.73
C LYS A 66 12.94 1.80 -4.41
N ALA A 67 12.47 2.94 -3.92
CA ALA A 67 13.31 4.10 -3.60
C ALA A 67 13.91 4.07 -2.17
N LYS A 68 13.63 3.01 -1.40
CA LYS A 68 14.27 2.73 -0.12
C LYS A 68 15.45 1.81 -0.32
#